data_AF-A0A934BBY0-F1
#
_entry.id   AF-A0A934BBY0-F1
#
_cell.length_a   1.000
_cell.length_b   1.000
_cell.length_c   1.000
_cell.angle_alpha   90.00
_cell.angle_beta   90.00
_cell.angle_gamma   90.00
#
_symmetry.space_group_name_H-M   'P 1'
#
loop_
_entity.id
_entity.type
_entity.pdbx_description
1 polymer ?
#
loop_
_entity_poly.entity_id
_entity_poly.type
_entity_poly.pdbx_seq_one_letter_code
_entity_poly.pdbx_strand_id
1 'polypeptide(L)'
;KTDTTGCWNAYVDGKKRRVLKTDYMLRSVFLEKGDHIVKFVYEPKSFTIGMIITLASMVILIPLSIFIAIHHRNARISTETER
;
A
#
# COMPACT_ATOMS: atom_id res chain seq x y z
N LYS A 1 21.71 -1.04 10.99
CA LYS A 1 20.51 -1.03 11.88
C LYS A 1 19.30 -0.56 11.08
N THR A 2 18.76 -1.42 10.22
CA THR A 2 17.62 -1.10 9.35
C THR A 2 16.43 -1.93 9.82
N ASP A 3 15.62 -1.31 10.67
CA ASP A 3 14.47 -1.90 11.36
C ASP A 3 13.20 -1.85 10.48
N THR A 4 13.31 -2.29 9.23
CA THR A 4 12.32 -1.96 8.17
C THR A 4 11.23 -3.02 7.96
N THR A 5 11.02 -3.96 8.90
CA THR A 5 10.07 -5.09 8.69
C THR A 5 8.92 -5.15 9.70
N GLY A 6 8.61 -4.05 10.37
CA GLY A 6 7.52 -3.98 11.33
C GLY A 6 6.30 -3.29 10.76
N CYS A 7 5.44 -4.00 10.03
CA CYS A 7 4.07 -3.51 9.77
C CYS A 7 3.26 -3.32 11.07
N TRP A 8 3.77 -3.80 12.21
CA TRP A 8 3.14 -3.73 13.51
C TRP A 8 3.78 -2.61 14.34
N ASN A 9 2.97 -1.63 14.71
CA ASN A 9 3.28 -0.61 15.71
C ASN A 9 2.64 -1.02 17.04
N ALA A 10 3.37 -0.95 18.14
CA ALA A 10 2.81 -1.17 19.47
C ALA A 10 2.71 0.16 20.24
N TYR A 11 1.59 0.33 20.93
CA TYR A 11 1.32 1.46 21.79
C TYR A 11 1.03 0.92 23.19
N VAL A 12 1.72 1.45 24.18
CA VAL A 12 1.49 1.14 25.59
C VAL A 12 0.97 2.43 26.22
N ASP A 13 -0.25 2.40 26.75
CA ASP A 13 -0.92 3.56 27.35
C ASP A 13 -0.96 4.78 26.42
N GLY A 14 -1.17 4.54 25.12
CA GLY A 14 -1.21 5.58 24.09
C GLY A 14 0.16 6.07 23.62
N LYS A 15 1.27 5.69 24.27
CA LYS A 15 2.63 6.04 23.83
C LYS A 15 3.19 4.97 22.91
N LYS A 16 3.71 5.39 21.75
CA LYS A 16 4.36 4.48 20.80
C LYS A 16 5.62 3.89 21.42
N ARG A 17 5.64 2.56 21.58
CA ARG A 17 6.80 1.81 22.04
C ARG A 17 7.40 1.03 20.89
N ARG A 18 8.72 0.91 20.89
CA ARG A 18 9.43 0.14 19.89
C ARG A 18 9.11 -1.34 20.09
N VAL A 19 8.63 -1.98 19.02
CA VAL A 19 8.45 -3.43 18.99
C VAL A 19 9.82 -4.06 18.82
N LEU A 20 10.19 -4.91 19.76
CA LEU A 20 11.43 -5.67 19.73
C LEU A 20 11.16 -6.99 18.99
N LYS A 21 12.08 -7.37 18.11
CA LYS A 21 12.05 -8.67 17.45
C LYS A 21 12.62 -9.70 18.42
N THR A 22 11.79 -10.61 18.89
CA THR A 22 12.21 -11.72 19.76
C THR A 22 11.98 -12.99 18.96
N ASP A 23 12.94 -13.90 18.88
CA ASP A 23 12.85 -15.17 18.12
C ASP A 23 12.09 -15.10 16.79
N TYR A 24 12.78 -14.62 15.75
CA TYR A 24 12.37 -14.64 14.33
C TYR A 24 11.02 -13.98 13.99
N MET A 25 9.91 -14.63 14.37
CA MET A 25 8.52 -14.25 14.08
C MET A 25 7.84 -13.54 15.26
N LEU A 26 8.33 -13.74 16.49
CA LEU A 26 7.71 -13.15 17.67
C LEU A 26 8.06 -11.67 17.82
N ARG A 27 7.13 -10.94 18.42
CA ARG A 27 7.22 -9.50 18.66
C ARG A 27 6.99 -9.28 20.14
N SER A 28 7.90 -8.57 20.78
CA SER A 28 7.81 -8.23 22.19
C SER A 28 7.85 -6.72 22.40
N VAL A 29 7.33 -6.28 23.55
CA VAL A 29 7.33 -4.88 23.96
C VAL A 29 7.72 -4.84 25.43
N PHE A 30 8.67 -3.98 25.79
CA PHE A 30 9.07 -3.81 27.18
C PHE A 30 7.99 -3.04 27.96
N LEU A 31 7.50 -3.65 29.02
CA LEU A 31 6.46 -3.13 29.90
C LEU A 31 6.97 -3.01 31.33
N GLU A 32 6.59 -1.95 32.02
CA GLU A 32 6.89 -1.78 33.44
C GLU A 32 5.88 -2.53 34.31
N LYS A 33 6.13 -2.65 35.61
CA LYS A 33 5.24 -3.36 36.53
C LYS A 33 3.99 -2.52 36.78
N GLY A 34 2.83 -3.01 36.36
CA GLY A 34 1.54 -2.35 36.60
C GLY A 34 0.48 -2.78 35.58
N ASP A 35 -0.69 -2.13 35.66
CA ASP A 35 -1.76 -2.28 34.67
C ASP A 35 -1.48 -1.36 33.49
N HIS A 36 -1.38 -1.95 32.31
CA HIS A 36 -1.07 -1.22 31.08
C HIS A 36 -1.96 -1.70 29.93
N ILE A 37 -2.41 -0.77 29.10
CA ILE A 37 -3.19 -1.08 27.91
C ILE A 37 -2.24 -1.15 26.71
N VAL A 38 -2.12 -2.36 26.15
CA VAL A 38 -1.30 -2.60 24.96
C VAL A 38 -2.18 -2.64 23.71
N LYS A 39 -1.90 -1.75 22.76
CA LYS A 39 -2.53 -1.72 21.43
C LYS A 39 -1.51 -2.05 20.35
N PHE A 40 -1.74 -3.14 19.63
CA PHE A 40 -0.99 -3.48 18.42
C PHE A 40 -1.77 -2.98 17.20
N VAL A 41 -1.16 -2.07 16.44
CA VAL A 41 -1.75 -1.46 15.25
C VAL A 41 -0.96 -1.94 14.04
N TYR A 42 -1.66 -2.46 13.04
CA TYR A 42 -1.08 -2.92 11.78
C TYR A 42 -1.09 -1.77 10.74
N GLU A 43 0.07 -1.18 10.51
CA GLU A 43 0.32 -0.11 9.53
C GLU A 43 1.46 -0.50 8.57
N PRO A 44 1.19 -1.39 7.60
CA PRO A 44 2.16 -1.73 6.57
C PRO A 44 2.41 -0.54 5.63
N LYS A 45 3.65 -0.03 5.62
CA LYS A 45 4.07 0.99 4.63
C LYS A 45 3.88 0.51 3.18
N SER A 46 4.00 -0.80 2.95
CA SER A 46 3.78 -1.42 1.63
C SER A 46 2.37 -1.23 1.11
N PHE A 47 1.36 -1.16 1.99
CA PHE A 47 -0.02 -0.93 1.59
C PHE A 47 -0.22 0.50 1.09
N THR A 48 0.34 1.49 1.79
CA THR A 48 0.31 2.89 1.36
C THR A 48 1.05 3.08 0.03
N ILE A 49 2.24 2.47 -0.11
CA ILE A 49 3.01 2.52 -1.36
C ILE A 49 2.25 1.83 -2.49
N GLY A 50 1.68 0.65 -2.24
CA GLY A 50 0.86 -0.07 -3.22
C GLY A 50 -0.33 0.76 -3.69
N MET A 51 -1.03 1.44 -2.78
CA MET A 51 -2.14 2.32 -3.11
C MET A 51 -1.71 3.48 -4.03
N ILE A 52 -0.56 4.11 -3.74
CA ILE A 52 -0.03 5.19 -4.59
C ILE A 52 0.32 4.66 -5.98
N ILE A 53 0.94 3.48 -6.07
CA ILE A 53 1.29 2.84 -7.35
C ILE A 53 0.03 2.51 -8.15
N THR A 54 -1.00 1.93 -7.52
CA THR A 54 -2.28 1.63 -8.17
C THR A 54 -2.96 2.89 -8.67
N LEU A 55 -2.96 3.97 -7.88
CA LEU A 55 -3.57 5.23 -8.30
C LEU A 55 -2.81 5.83 -9.48
N ALA A 56 -1.47 5.82 -9.43
CA ALA A 56 -0.62 6.31 -10.51
C ALA A 56 -0.79 5.50 -11.79
N SER A 57 -0.86 4.16 -11.70
CA SER A 57 -1.05 3.31 -12.88
C SER A 57 -2.43 3.52 -13.50
N MET A 58 -3.46 3.72 -12.69
CA MET A 58 -4.82 4.00 -13.16
C MET A 58 -4.90 5.33 -13.92
N VAL A 59 -4.22 6.37 -13.43
CA VAL A 59 -4.13 7.68 -14.12
C VAL A 59 -3.45 7.57 -15.49
N ILE A 60 -2.52 6.63 -15.68
CA ILE A 60 -1.80 6.45 -16.95
C ILE A 60 -2.58 5.53 -17.90
N LEU A 61 -3.07 4.39 -17.40
CA LEU A 61 -3.68 3.34 -18.23
C LEU A 61 -5.06 3.73 -18.77
N ILE A 62 -5.88 4.42 -17.97
CA ILE A 62 -7.22 4.84 -18.40
C ILE A 62 -7.16 5.74 -19.64
N PRO A 63 -6.45 6.88 -19.66
CA PRO A 63 -6.41 7.74 -20.84
C PRO A 63 -5.74 7.06 -22.04
N LEU A 64 -4.72 6.22 -21.80
CA LEU A 64 -4.09 5.45 -22.87
C LEU A 64 -5.07 4.48 -23.52
N SER A 65 -5.85 3.74 -22.72
CA SER A 65 -6.87 2.82 -23.23
C SER A 65 -7.96 3.53 -24.02
N ILE A 66 -8.39 4.71 -23.57
CA ILE A 66 -9.38 5.55 -24.26
C ILE A 66 -8.81 6.04 -25.59
N PHE A 67 -7.58 6.55 -25.60
CA PHE A 67 -6.92 7.02 -26.80
C PHE A 67 -6.80 5.93 -27.87
N ILE A 68 -6.35 4.74 -27.47
CA ILE A 68 -6.25 3.56 -28.35
C ILE A 68 -7.63 3.18 -28.90
N ALA A 69 -8.66 3.13 -28.05
CA ALA A 69 -10.01 2.79 -28.47
C ALA A 69 -10.57 3.79 -29.50
N ILE A 70 -10.34 5.09 -29.31
CA ILE A 70 -10.76 6.14 -30.26
C ILE A 70 -10.01 5.98 -31.60
N HIS A 71 -8.70 5.79 -31.55
CA HIS A 71 -7.89 5.64 -32.76
C HIS A 71 -8.31 4.40 -33.59
N HIS A 72 -8.56 3.28 -32.93
CA HIS A 72 -9.05 2.07 -33.61
C HIS A 72 -10.45 2.23 -34.22
N ARG A 73 -11.33 3.05 -33.63
CA ARG A 73 -12.66 3.34 -34.21
C ARG A 73 -12.54 4.17 -35.46
N ASN A 74 -11.67 5.19 -35.48
CA ASN A 74 -11.48 6.05 -36.64
C ASN A 74 -10.90 5.28 -37.85
N ALA A 75 -9.96 4.37 -37.62
CA ALA A 75 -9.35 3.58 -38.69
C ALA A 75 -10.31 2.58 -39.38
N ARG A 76 -11.41 2.18 -38.73
CA ARG A 76 -12.41 1.29 -39.36
C ARG A 76 -13.42 2.03 -40.24
N ILE A 77 -13.66 3.32 -40.03
CA ILE A 77 -14.71 4.07 -40.75
C ILE A 77 -14.25 4.47 -42.17
N SER A 78 -12.95 4.74 -42.35
CA SER A 78 -12.39 5.14 -43.65
C SER A 78 -12.40 4.04 -44.71
N THR A 79 -12.40 2.76 -44.33
CA THR A 79 -12.44 1.63 -45.29
C THR A 79 -13.85 1.25 -45.75
N GLU A 80 -14.89 1.75 -45.08
CA GLU A 80 -16.29 1.49 -45.43
C GLU A 80 -16.91 2.62 -46.27
N THR A 81 -16.36 3.84 -46.21
CA THR A 81 -16.80 4.97 -47.06
C THR A 81 -16.27 4.88 -48.50
N GLU A 82 -15.27 4.04 -48.75
CA GLU A 82 -14.62 3.88 -50.06
C GLU A 82 -15.14 2.66 -50.86
N ARG A 83 -16.21 1.98 -50.39
CA ARG A 83 -16.88 0.88 -51.10
C ARG A 83 -18.29 1.22 -51.54
#